data_AF-A0AAW2NY84-F1
#
_entry.id   AF-A0AAW2NY84-F1
#
_cell.length_a   1.000
_cell.length_b   1.000
_cell.length_c   1.000
_cell.angle_alpha   90.00
_cell.angle_beta   90.00
_cell.angle_gamma   90.00
#
_symmetry.space_group_name_H-M   'P 1'
#
loop_
_entity.id
_entity.type
_entity.pdbx_description
1 polymer ?
#
loop_
_entity_poly.entity_id
_entity_poly.type
_entity_poly.pdbx_seq_one_letter_code
_entity_poly.pdbx_strand_id
1 'polypeptide(L)'
;MCLWIFLLRIGMGQMDYYENDFEAAMLKDTAAYYSRKASNWILDDSCPDYMMKAEECLKREKDRVAHYLHSKKEHSGCHALLRDDKVEDLSRMYRLFSKIPRGLEPVANIFKQHVTAEGTALVKQAEDAASNKKVFVRKVIELHDKFMAYVNDCFLNHTLFHKALKEAFEVFCNKGVAGSSSAELLATFCDNILKKGGSEKLSDEAIEETLEKVTDLTLARENQTSFEEYLSNNPNANPGIDLTVTVLTTGFWPSYKSFDLNLPAEMVKCVEVFREFYQTKTKHRKLTWIYSLGTYPSSPVDEKEVIEDVDKDRRYAIDASIVRIMKSRKVLGYQQLVMECVEQLGRMFKPDVKAIKKRIEDLITRDYLERDKDNPNLFKYLA
;
A
#
# COMPACT_ATOMS: atom_id res chain seq x y z
N MET A 1 10.23 4.32 20.92
CA MET A 1 11.57 3.79 20.58
C MET A 1 11.58 2.67 19.52
N CYS A 2 10.61 1.73 19.42
CA CYS A 2 10.53 0.84 18.24
C CYS A 2 10.26 1.63 16.93
N LEU A 3 9.43 2.66 17.03
CA LEU A 3 9.16 3.63 15.96
C LEU A 3 10.44 4.39 15.53
N TRP A 4 11.37 4.61 16.46
CA TRP A 4 12.59 5.40 16.27
C TRP A 4 13.60 4.72 15.33
N ILE A 5 13.86 3.41 15.48
CA ILE A 5 14.72 2.65 14.54
C ILE A 5 14.03 2.48 13.19
N PHE A 6 12.70 2.28 13.18
CA PHE A 6 11.94 2.13 11.96
C PHE A 6 11.94 3.42 11.12
N LEU A 7 11.71 4.58 11.75
CA LEU A 7 11.72 5.91 11.10
C LEU A 7 13.13 6.32 10.61
N LEU A 8 14.19 6.04 11.39
CA LEU A 8 15.58 6.29 10.98
C LEU A 8 16.02 5.44 9.78
N ARG A 9 15.46 4.24 9.60
CA ARG A 9 15.84 3.31 8.52
C ARG A 9 15.06 3.53 7.21
N ILE A 10 13.95 4.28 7.25
CA ILE A 10 13.10 4.61 6.08
C ILE A 10 13.32 6.03 5.54
N GLY A 11 14.36 6.75 5.99
CA GLY A 11 14.76 8.03 5.42
C GLY A 11 13.83 9.21 5.73
N MET A 12 12.91 9.06 6.68
CA MET A 12 11.98 10.12 7.07
C MET A 12 12.61 10.99 8.17
N GLY A 13 13.35 12.02 7.75
CA GLY A 13 14.10 12.93 8.62
C GLY A 13 13.28 14.00 9.36
N GLN A 14 12.05 13.73 9.81
CA GLN A 14 11.31 14.65 10.69
C GLN A 14 10.81 13.93 11.95
N MET A 15 11.40 14.31 13.09
CA MET A 15 11.20 13.76 14.45
C MET A 15 9.94 14.28 15.15
N ASP A 16 9.30 15.31 14.59
CA ASP A 16 8.29 16.11 15.27
C ASP A 16 7.09 15.29 15.78
N TYR A 17 6.63 14.27 15.06
CA TYR A 17 5.46 13.48 15.49
C TYR A 17 5.78 12.50 16.63
N TYR A 18 6.99 11.93 16.65
CA TYR A 18 7.40 11.06 17.76
C TYR A 18 7.61 11.88 19.03
N GLU A 19 8.30 13.01 18.89
CA GLU A 19 8.60 13.92 20.00
C GLU A 19 7.31 14.53 20.59
N ASN A 20 6.41 15.01 19.73
CA ASN A 20 5.20 15.73 20.17
C ASN A 20 4.03 14.81 20.55
N ASP A 21 3.78 13.71 19.82
CA ASP A 21 2.56 12.90 20.04
C ASP A 21 2.79 11.72 21.00
N PHE A 22 4.03 11.30 21.23
CA PHE A 22 4.34 10.12 22.05
C PHE A 22 5.38 10.39 23.14
N GLU A 23 6.55 10.91 22.80
CA GLU A 23 7.66 11.06 23.75
C GLU A 23 7.35 12.06 24.85
N ALA A 24 6.80 13.23 24.52
CA ALA A 24 6.41 14.22 25.51
C ALA A 24 5.40 13.67 26.54
N ALA A 25 4.38 12.94 26.08
CA ALA A 25 3.39 12.31 26.96
C ALA A 25 4.01 11.16 27.77
N MET A 26 4.80 10.30 27.13
CA MET A 26 5.46 9.17 27.79
C MET A 26 6.44 9.63 28.88
N LEU A 27 7.25 10.66 28.61
CA LEU A 27 8.20 11.22 29.58
C LEU A 27 7.46 11.87 30.75
N LYS A 28 6.38 12.61 30.48
CA LYS A 28 5.54 13.22 31.51
C LYS A 28 4.94 12.16 32.44
N ASP A 29 4.35 11.11 31.89
CA ASP A 29 3.72 10.05 32.68
C ASP A 29 4.75 9.20 33.43
N THR A 30 5.91 8.92 32.80
CA THR A 30 7.01 8.19 33.44
C THR A 30 7.60 8.98 34.60
N ALA A 31 7.81 10.29 34.42
CA ALA A 31 8.27 11.19 35.50
C ALA A 31 7.26 11.24 36.65
N ALA A 32 5.96 11.36 36.35
CA ALA A 32 4.90 11.36 37.36
C ALA A 32 4.83 10.03 38.13
N TYR A 33 4.98 8.89 37.45
CA TYR A 33 5.01 7.57 38.07
C TYR A 33 6.21 7.42 39.02
N TYR A 34 7.43 7.74 38.57
CA TYR A 34 8.62 7.61 39.39
C TYR A 34 8.67 8.62 40.53
N SER A 35 8.13 9.83 40.34
CA SER A 35 8.01 10.83 41.41
C SER A 35 7.11 10.31 42.54
N ARG A 36 5.91 9.79 42.24
CA ARG A 36 5.02 9.20 43.25
C ARG A 36 5.66 8.02 43.97
N LYS A 37 6.33 7.15 43.21
CA LYS A 37 6.98 5.95 43.74
C LYS A 37 8.15 6.31 44.67
N ALA A 38 8.97 7.29 44.29
CA ALA A 38 10.05 7.80 45.11
C ALA A 38 9.53 8.46 46.40
N SER A 39 8.44 9.25 46.32
CA SER A 39 7.82 9.85 47.51
C SER A 39 7.35 8.81 48.53
N ASN A 40 6.77 7.70 48.07
CA ASN A 40 6.37 6.61 48.97
C ASN A 40 7.59 5.93 49.60
N TRP A 41 8.62 5.63 48.81
CA TRP A 41 9.83 4.98 49.32
C TRP A 41 10.63 5.86 50.28
N ILE A 42 10.65 7.18 50.09
CA ILE A 42 11.31 8.10 51.02
C ILE A 42 10.64 8.08 52.41
N LEU A 43 9.33 7.81 52.46
CA LEU A 43 8.58 7.71 53.71
C LEU A 43 8.71 6.33 54.37
N ASP A 44 8.70 5.28 53.55
CA ASP A 44 8.57 3.89 54.02
C ASP A 44 9.91 3.15 54.17
N ASP A 45 10.97 3.58 53.47
CA ASP A 45 12.24 2.85 53.38
C ASP A 45 13.42 3.57 54.02
N SER A 46 14.42 2.78 54.43
CA SER A 46 15.74 3.32 54.79
C SER A 46 16.46 3.87 53.57
N CYS A 47 17.36 4.84 53.76
CA CYS A 47 18.13 5.44 52.66
C CYS A 47 18.87 4.38 51.79
N PRO A 48 19.55 3.36 52.36
CA PRO A 48 20.13 2.27 51.56
C PRO A 48 19.11 1.47 50.74
N ASP A 49 17.94 1.17 51.31
CA ASP A 49 16.89 0.41 50.62
C ASP A 49 16.26 1.21 49.48
N TYR A 50 16.06 2.52 49.69
CA TYR A 50 15.65 3.45 48.64
C TYR A 50 16.64 3.45 47.48
N MET A 51 17.94 3.55 47.76
CA MET A 51 18.99 3.58 46.74
C MET A 51 19.03 2.27 45.93
N MET A 52 18.93 1.12 46.60
CA MET A 52 18.84 -0.18 45.91
C MET A 52 17.61 -0.27 45.00
N LYS A 53 16.43 0.13 45.49
CA LYS A 53 15.19 0.12 44.69
C LYS A 53 15.25 1.09 43.50
N ALA A 54 15.89 2.25 43.67
CA ALA A 54 16.13 3.22 42.60
C ALA A 54 17.07 2.65 41.52
N GLU A 55 18.16 2.00 41.92
CA GLU A 55 19.09 1.32 41.01
C GLU A 55 18.42 0.17 40.24
N GLU A 56 17.63 -0.66 40.91
CA GLU A 56 16.85 -1.71 40.25
C GLU A 56 15.81 -1.15 39.26
N CYS A 57 15.19 -0.03 39.60
CA CYS A 57 14.28 0.65 38.68
C CYS A 57 15.01 1.21 37.47
N LEU A 58 16.18 1.82 37.66
CA LEU A 58 17.01 2.31 36.55
C LEU A 58 17.48 1.15 35.66
N LYS A 59 17.86 0.01 36.24
CA LYS A 59 18.24 -1.20 35.51
C LYS A 59 17.06 -1.75 34.70
N ARG A 60 15.88 -1.89 35.31
CA ARG A 60 14.65 -2.31 34.62
C ARG A 60 14.27 -1.37 33.49
N GLU A 61 14.44 -0.07 33.66
CA GLU A 61 14.18 0.91 32.59
C GLU A 61 15.18 0.79 31.44
N LYS A 62 16.46 0.61 31.74
CA LYS A 62 17.50 0.32 30.74
C LYS A 62 17.19 -0.99 29.99
N ASP A 63 16.76 -2.03 30.69
CA ASP A 63 16.37 -3.32 30.10
C ASP A 63 15.08 -3.20 29.26
N ARG A 64 14.13 -2.35 29.70
CA ARG A 64 12.89 -2.07 28.98
C ARG A 64 13.13 -1.27 27.70
N VAL A 65 14.04 -0.31 27.75
CA VAL A 65 14.58 0.39 26.57
C VAL A 65 15.21 -0.61 25.61
N ALA A 66 16.02 -1.55 26.12
CA ALA A 66 16.56 -2.63 25.31
C ALA A 66 15.44 -3.46 24.65
N HIS A 67 14.39 -3.86 25.38
CA HIS A 67 13.22 -4.60 24.86
C HIS A 67 12.47 -3.84 23.74
N TYR A 68 12.29 -2.52 23.88
CA TYR A 68 11.72 -1.65 22.84
C TYR A 68 12.69 -1.38 21.66
N LEU A 69 13.99 -1.63 21.82
CA LEU A 69 15.00 -1.51 20.77
C LEU A 69 15.23 -2.81 19.97
N HIS A 70 14.40 -3.86 20.18
CA HIS A 70 14.54 -5.18 19.53
C HIS A 70 14.15 -5.16 18.03
N SER A 71 14.86 -4.39 17.21
CA SER A 71 14.87 -4.50 15.74
C SER A 71 16.00 -5.42 15.23
N LYS A 72 16.83 -5.98 16.11
CA LYS A 72 18.05 -6.72 15.75
C LYS A 72 18.15 -8.17 16.22
N LYS A 73 17.10 -8.77 16.77
CA LYS A 73 17.09 -10.24 16.98
C LYS A 73 16.33 -10.91 15.84
N GLU A 74 16.93 -11.95 15.25
CA GLU A 74 16.40 -12.80 14.16
C GLU A 74 15.01 -13.40 14.42
N HIS A 75 14.45 -13.19 15.62
CA HIS A 75 13.18 -13.76 16.09
C HIS A 75 12.15 -12.71 16.56
N SER A 76 12.21 -11.45 16.11
CA SER A 76 11.22 -10.41 16.48
C SER A 76 10.75 -9.56 15.29
N GLY A 77 9.55 -8.97 15.37
CA GLY A 77 8.94 -8.11 14.34
C GLY A 77 8.00 -8.83 13.36
N CYS A 78 7.52 -8.13 12.32
CA CYS A 78 6.59 -8.67 11.31
C CYS A 78 7.05 -10.01 10.73
N HIS A 79 8.35 -10.14 10.42
CA HIS A 79 8.92 -11.38 9.89
C HIS A 79 8.79 -12.57 10.87
N ALA A 80 9.00 -12.34 12.17
CA ALA A 80 8.84 -13.40 13.17
C ALA A 80 7.38 -13.80 13.36
N LEU A 81 6.46 -12.84 13.31
CA LEU A 81 5.04 -13.12 13.39
C LEU A 81 4.53 -13.94 12.20
N LEU A 82 5.05 -13.69 10.99
CA LEU A 82 4.75 -14.47 9.79
C LEU A 82 5.33 -15.88 9.89
N ARG A 83 6.61 -16.01 10.28
CA ARG A 83 7.27 -17.31 10.44
C ARG A 83 6.60 -18.20 11.51
N ASP A 84 6.15 -17.60 12.60
CA ASP A 84 5.61 -18.31 13.76
C ASP A 84 4.07 -18.38 13.74
N ASP A 85 3.45 -18.10 12.59
CA ASP A 85 2.00 -18.12 12.31
C ASP A 85 1.14 -17.37 13.36
N LYS A 86 1.61 -16.20 13.82
CA LYS A 86 0.94 -15.35 14.82
C LYS A 86 -0.11 -14.43 14.18
N VAL A 87 -1.13 -15.02 13.58
CA VAL A 87 -2.25 -14.39 12.85
C VAL A 87 -2.90 -13.23 13.61
N GLU A 88 -3.23 -13.42 14.90
CA GLU A 88 -3.86 -12.38 15.73
C GLU A 88 -2.95 -11.18 15.99
N ASP A 89 -1.66 -11.43 16.23
CA ASP A 89 -0.69 -10.38 16.47
C ASP A 89 -0.35 -9.61 15.18
N LEU A 90 -0.34 -10.30 14.02
CA LEU A 90 -0.26 -9.67 12.71
C LEU A 90 -1.45 -8.77 12.44
N SER A 91 -2.66 -9.21 12.79
CA SER A 91 -3.88 -8.41 12.67
C SER A 91 -3.82 -7.15 13.55
N ARG A 92 -3.33 -7.28 14.79
CA ARG A 92 -3.11 -6.12 15.69
C ARG A 92 -2.09 -5.14 15.11
N MET A 93 -0.97 -5.66 14.61
CA MET A 93 0.06 -4.85 13.95
C MET A 93 -0.51 -4.12 12.74
N TYR A 94 -1.25 -4.81 11.86
CA TYR A 94 -1.92 -4.19 10.72
C TYR A 94 -2.84 -3.05 11.14
N ARG A 95 -3.72 -3.25 12.13
CA ARG A 95 -4.65 -2.20 12.63
C ARG A 95 -3.93 -0.98 13.22
N LEU A 96 -2.71 -1.16 13.73
CA LEU A 96 -1.90 -0.06 14.28
C LEU A 96 -1.20 0.70 13.15
N PHE A 97 -0.56 -0.01 12.22
CA PHE A 97 0.20 0.59 11.12
C PHE A 97 -0.71 1.16 10.03
N SER A 98 -1.97 0.69 9.90
CA SER A 98 -2.97 1.26 9.00
C SER A 98 -3.40 2.69 9.38
N LYS A 99 -3.19 3.09 10.64
CA LYS A 99 -3.48 4.45 11.13
C LYS A 99 -2.36 5.44 10.80
N ILE A 100 -1.19 4.95 10.40
CA ILE A 100 -0.03 5.76 10.08
C ILE A 100 0.01 5.94 8.56
N PRO A 101 0.07 7.18 8.03
CA PRO A 101 0.28 7.41 6.60
C PRO A 101 1.52 6.65 6.11
N ARG A 102 1.37 5.84 5.06
CA ARG A 102 2.42 4.95 4.51
C ARG A 102 2.98 3.90 5.49
N GLY A 103 2.39 3.73 6.68
CA GLY A 103 2.85 2.76 7.69
C GLY A 103 2.75 1.31 7.22
N LEU A 104 1.83 1.00 6.30
CA LEU A 104 1.65 -0.35 5.76
C LEU A 104 2.67 -0.73 4.69
N GLU A 105 3.35 0.23 4.05
CA GLU A 105 4.29 -0.08 2.95
C GLU A 105 5.46 -0.98 3.40
N PRO A 106 6.14 -0.70 4.53
CA PRO A 106 7.23 -1.57 4.97
C PRO A 106 6.71 -2.93 5.47
N VAL A 107 5.49 -2.98 6.00
CA VAL A 107 4.85 -4.24 6.42
C VAL A 107 4.55 -5.11 5.21
N ALA A 108 3.99 -4.53 4.15
CA ALA A 108 3.74 -5.21 2.88
C ALA A 108 5.04 -5.69 2.22
N ASN A 109 6.12 -4.91 2.32
CA ASN A 109 7.43 -5.33 1.80
C ASN A 109 8.03 -6.51 2.59
N ILE A 110 7.92 -6.52 3.93
CA ILE A 110 8.36 -7.66 4.75
C ILE A 110 7.53 -8.91 4.43
N PHE A 111 6.21 -8.74 4.27
CA PHE A 111 5.32 -9.81 3.84
C PHE A 111 5.75 -10.39 2.49
N LYS A 112 5.99 -9.53 1.48
CA LYS A 112 6.51 -9.94 0.16
C LYS A 112 7.79 -10.77 0.29
N GLN A 113 8.77 -10.25 1.03
CA GLN A 113 10.07 -10.92 1.22
C GLN A 113 9.92 -12.31 1.85
N HIS A 114 9.04 -12.43 2.84
CA HIS A 114 8.77 -13.69 3.51
C HIS A 114 8.14 -14.73 2.57
N VAL A 115 7.10 -14.34 1.82
CA VAL A 115 6.45 -15.20 0.82
C VAL A 115 7.44 -15.62 -0.28
N THR A 116 8.26 -14.69 -0.77
CA THR A 116 9.30 -14.99 -1.77
C THR A 116 10.34 -15.98 -1.23
N ALA A 117 10.72 -15.86 0.05
CA ALA A 117 11.68 -16.76 0.67
C ALA A 117 11.11 -18.18 0.79
N GLU A 118 9.87 -18.34 1.24
CA GLU A 118 9.20 -19.64 1.29
C GLU A 118 9.03 -20.26 -0.11
N GLY A 119 8.55 -19.49 -1.08
CA GLY A 119 8.40 -19.97 -2.46
C GLY A 119 9.72 -20.35 -3.11
N THR A 120 10.79 -19.59 -2.87
CA THR A 120 12.13 -19.94 -3.37
C THR A 120 12.68 -21.21 -2.68
N ALA A 121 12.37 -21.44 -1.41
CA ALA A 121 12.75 -22.67 -0.72
C ALA A 121 12.01 -23.88 -1.31
N LEU A 122 10.74 -23.73 -1.68
CA LEU A 122 9.98 -24.78 -2.39
C LEU A 122 10.60 -25.09 -3.76
N VAL A 123 11.01 -24.07 -4.51
CA VAL A 123 11.71 -24.24 -5.80
C VAL A 123 12.99 -25.04 -5.61
N LYS A 124 13.86 -24.66 -4.66
CA LYS A 124 15.11 -25.39 -4.38
C LYS A 124 14.88 -26.84 -3.97
N GLN A 125 13.89 -27.09 -3.09
CA GLN A 125 13.52 -28.45 -2.69
C GLN A 125 13.09 -29.31 -3.87
N ALA A 126 12.44 -28.71 -4.88
CA ALA A 126 12.02 -29.39 -6.10
C ALA A 126 13.13 -29.57 -7.14
N GLU A 127 14.21 -28.80 -7.06
CA GLU A 127 15.43 -28.99 -7.87
C GLU A 127 16.31 -30.11 -7.31
N ASP A 128 16.48 -30.15 -5.97
CA ASP A 128 17.36 -31.09 -5.28
C ASP A 128 16.75 -32.50 -5.20
N ALA A 129 15.44 -32.58 -5.03
CA ALA A 129 14.73 -33.83 -5.17
C ALA A 129 14.35 -33.98 -6.65
N ALA A 130 14.94 -34.93 -7.37
CA ALA A 130 14.46 -35.39 -8.68
C ALA A 130 13.06 -36.06 -8.58
N SER A 131 12.19 -35.50 -7.76
CA SER A 131 10.97 -36.06 -7.18
C SER A 131 9.79 -35.19 -7.55
N ASN A 132 8.96 -35.80 -8.39
CA ASN A 132 7.54 -35.55 -8.59
C ASN A 132 7.11 -34.07 -8.63
N LYS A 133 7.18 -33.49 -9.84
CA LYS A 133 6.58 -32.20 -10.25
C LYS A 133 5.19 -31.94 -9.64
N LYS A 134 4.41 -32.99 -9.39
CA LYS A 134 3.10 -32.95 -8.72
C LYS A 134 3.14 -32.44 -7.29
N VAL A 135 4.12 -32.88 -6.49
CA VAL A 135 4.26 -32.48 -5.08
C VAL A 135 4.68 -31.01 -4.99
N PHE A 136 5.54 -30.56 -5.90
CA PHE A 136 5.93 -29.14 -5.99
C PHE A 136 4.71 -28.26 -6.28
N VAL A 137 3.91 -28.61 -7.30
CA VAL A 137 2.71 -27.84 -7.66
C VAL A 137 1.71 -27.76 -6.51
N ARG A 138 1.43 -28.89 -5.84
CA ARG A 138 0.53 -28.90 -4.68
C ARG A 138 1.01 -27.96 -3.57
N LYS A 139 2.31 -27.99 -3.24
CA LYS A 139 2.90 -27.09 -2.24
C LYS A 139 2.83 -25.61 -2.64
N VAL A 140 2.92 -25.28 -3.94
CA VAL A 140 2.78 -23.90 -4.42
C VAL A 140 1.33 -23.40 -4.25
N ILE A 141 0.34 -24.26 -4.49
CA ILE A 141 -1.09 -23.94 -4.26
C ILE A 141 -1.35 -23.74 -2.76
N GLU A 142 -0.89 -24.67 -1.92
CA GLU A 142 -1.01 -24.56 -0.45
C GLU A 142 -0.38 -23.26 0.08
N LEU A 143 0.76 -22.86 -0.47
CA LEU A 143 1.43 -21.60 -0.14
C LEU A 143 0.58 -20.38 -0.52
N HIS A 144 -0.02 -20.40 -1.72
CA HIS A 144 -0.89 -19.33 -2.20
C HIS A 144 -2.09 -19.18 -1.27
N ASP A 145 -2.80 -20.27 -0.99
CA ASP A 145 -4.01 -20.25 -0.18
C ASP A 145 -3.73 -19.79 1.24
N LYS A 146 -2.61 -20.26 1.84
CA LYS A 146 -2.14 -19.79 3.14
C LYS A 146 -2.01 -18.26 3.15
N PHE A 147 -1.21 -17.71 2.23
CA PHE A 147 -0.94 -16.27 2.25
C PHE A 147 -2.10 -15.41 1.75
N MET A 148 -3.00 -15.96 0.92
CA MET A 148 -4.25 -15.31 0.54
C MET A 148 -5.20 -15.20 1.75
N ALA A 149 -5.26 -16.20 2.62
CA ALA A 149 -5.98 -16.10 3.89
C ALA A 149 -5.39 -15.01 4.80
N TYR A 150 -4.06 -14.86 4.87
CA TYR A 150 -3.45 -13.71 5.57
C TYR A 150 -3.89 -12.36 4.99
N VAL A 151 -3.95 -12.23 3.66
CA VAL A 151 -4.42 -10.99 3.01
C VAL A 151 -5.87 -10.69 3.34
N ASN A 152 -6.73 -11.70 3.29
CA ASN A 152 -8.16 -11.54 3.54
C ASN A 152 -8.45 -11.26 5.02
N ASP A 153 -7.90 -12.08 5.91
CA ASP A 153 -8.30 -12.16 7.30
C ASP A 153 -7.44 -11.26 8.20
N CYS A 154 -6.11 -11.27 8.03
CA CYS A 154 -5.21 -10.45 8.84
C CYS A 154 -5.11 -9.01 8.36
N PHE A 155 -5.13 -8.82 7.05
CA PHE A 155 -4.88 -7.52 6.41
C PHE A 155 -6.14 -6.89 5.80
N LEU A 156 -7.33 -7.43 6.13
CA LEU A 156 -8.65 -6.90 5.75
C LEU A 156 -8.78 -6.60 4.24
N ASN A 157 -8.29 -7.50 3.38
CA ASN A 157 -8.30 -7.35 1.92
C ASN A 157 -7.57 -6.08 1.41
N HIS A 158 -6.54 -5.62 2.12
CA HIS A 158 -5.85 -4.40 1.74
C HIS A 158 -5.01 -4.59 0.46
N THR A 159 -5.21 -3.69 -0.50
CA THR A 159 -4.64 -3.78 -1.87
C THR A 159 -3.11 -3.88 -1.89
N LEU A 160 -2.39 -3.19 -1.00
CA LEU A 160 -0.93 -3.32 -0.87
C LEU A 160 -0.47 -4.75 -0.61
N PHE A 161 -1.23 -5.54 0.15
CA PHE A 161 -0.87 -6.91 0.48
C PHE A 161 -1.24 -7.90 -0.65
N HIS A 162 -2.32 -7.63 -1.40
CA HIS A 162 -2.57 -8.33 -2.66
C HIS A 162 -1.43 -8.10 -3.66
N LYS A 163 -0.97 -6.85 -3.81
CA LYS A 163 0.16 -6.51 -4.67
C LYS A 163 1.44 -7.21 -4.22
N ALA A 164 1.74 -7.14 -2.91
CA ALA A 164 2.90 -7.82 -2.33
C ALA A 164 2.88 -9.34 -2.55
N LEU A 165 1.70 -9.98 -2.42
CA LEU A 165 1.51 -11.41 -2.68
C LEU A 165 1.77 -11.74 -4.16
N LYS A 166 1.18 -10.97 -5.08
CA LYS A 166 1.36 -11.15 -6.52
C LYS A 166 2.83 -11.02 -6.92
N GLU A 167 3.48 -9.91 -6.52
CA GLU A 167 4.91 -9.68 -6.80
C GLU A 167 5.79 -10.79 -6.20
N ALA A 168 5.46 -11.29 -5.00
CA ALA A 168 6.23 -12.36 -4.37
C ALA A 168 6.19 -13.65 -5.20
N PHE A 169 5.01 -14.02 -5.71
CA PHE A 169 4.81 -15.19 -6.56
C PHE A 169 5.49 -15.05 -7.91
N GLU A 170 5.43 -13.87 -8.54
CA GLU A 170 6.15 -13.60 -9.78
C GLU A 170 7.66 -13.88 -9.63
N VAL A 171 8.28 -13.54 -8.49
CA VAL A 171 9.73 -13.72 -8.29
C VAL A 171 10.17 -15.19 -8.33
N PHE A 172 9.45 -16.11 -7.68
CA PHE A 172 9.87 -17.51 -7.65
C PHE A 172 9.18 -18.35 -8.72
N CYS A 173 7.99 -17.98 -9.18
CA CYS A 173 7.34 -18.67 -10.28
C CYS A 173 8.07 -18.47 -11.62
N ASN A 174 8.73 -17.32 -11.78
CA ASN A 174 9.56 -17.04 -12.96
C ASN A 174 10.95 -17.70 -12.91
N LYS A 175 11.33 -18.33 -11.79
CA LYS A 175 12.56 -19.13 -11.73
C LYS A 175 12.28 -20.51 -12.35
N GLY A 176 13.16 -20.95 -13.23
CA GLY A 176 13.10 -22.30 -13.79
C GLY A 176 13.38 -23.33 -12.70
N VAL A 177 12.58 -24.39 -12.64
CA VAL A 177 12.72 -25.53 -11.75
C VAL A 177 13.03 -26.75 -12.61
N ALA A 178 14.24 -27.31 -12.49
CA ALA A 178 14.67 -28.49 -13.25
C ALA A 178 14.46 -28.37 -14.79
N GLY A 179 14.72 -27.18 -15.35
CA GLY A 179 14.60 -26.92 -16.79
C GLY A 179 13.21 -26.57 -17.32
N SER A 180 12.18 -26.54 -16.45
CA SER A 180 10.84 -26.05 -16.79
C SER A 180 10.46 -24.86 -15.90
N SER A 181 9.73 -23.87 -16.41
CA SER A 181 9.20 -22.82 -15.54
C SER A 181 8.17 -23.39 -14.55
N SER A 182 7.98 -22.78 -13.39
CA SER A 182 6.92 -23.24 -12.48
C SER A 182 5.53 -23.19 -13.12
N ALA A 183 5.31 -22.27 -14.08
CA ALA A 183 4.10 -22.19 -14.90
C ALA A 183 3.94 -23.40 -15.83
N GLU A 184 5.02 -23.87 -16.47
CA GLU A 184 5.01 -25.13 -17.24
C GLU A 184 4.75 -26.34 -16.35
N LEU A 185 5.30 -26.36 -15.12
CA LEU A 185 5.06 -27.43 -14.16
C LEU A 185 3.60 -27.45 -13.69
N LEU A 186 3.01 -26.28 -13.43
CA LEU A 186 1.59 -26.10 -13.11
C LEU A 186 0.72 -26.59 -14.28
N ALA A 187 1.00 -26.15 -15.51
CA ALA A 187 0.31 -26.60 -16.71
C ALA A 187 0.44 -28.12 -16.94
N THR A 188 1.61 -28.69 -16.68
CA THR A 188 1.85 -30.15 -16.81
C THR A 188 1.15 -30.95 -15.70
N PHE A 189 1.02 -30.40 -14.49
CA PHE A 189 0.29 -31.03 -13.38
C PHE A 189 -1.20 -31.10 -13.67
N CYS A 190 -1.75 -29.98 -14.10
CA CYS A 190 -3.07 -29.81 -14.66
C CYS A 190 -3.38 -30.87 -15.75
N ASP A 191 -2.49 -31.00 -16.72
CA ASP A 191 -2.57 -32.01 -17.78
C ASP A 191 -2.59 -33.46 -17.24
N ASN A 192 -1.79 -33.74 -16.20
CA ASN A 192 -1.67 -35.07 -15.60
C ASN A 192 -2.81 -35.44 -14.65
N ILE A 193 -3.49 -34.45 -14.06
CA ILE A 193 -4.72 -34.67 -13.28
C ILE A 193 -5.87 -35.01 -14.24
N LEU A 194 -6.02 -34.23 -15.31
CA LEU A 194 -7.03 -34.45 -16.35
C LEU A 194 -6.86 -35.80 -17.07
N LYS A 195 -5.63 -36.24 -17.33
CA LYS A 195 -5.35 -37.48 -18.07
C LYS A 195 -5.43 -38.76 -17.25
N LYS A 196 -5.22 -38.73 -15.92
CA LYS A 196 -5.10 -39.96 -15.10
C LYS A 196 -6.17 -40.16 -14.04
N GLY A 197 -7.13 -39.25 -13.84
CA GLY A 197 -8.13 -39.38 -12.77
C GLY A 197 -7.44 -39.62 -11.42
N GLY A 198 -6.80 -38.58 -10.89
CA GLY A 198 -5.89 -38.68 -9.75
C GLY A 198 -6.52 -39.28 -8.48
N SER A 199 -5.72 -40.04 -7.73
CA SER A 199 -6.07 -40.76 -6.49
C SER A 199 -6.36 -39.87 -5.26
N GLU A 200 -6.31 -38.55 -5.39
CA GLU A 200 -6.73 -37.58 -4.36
C GLU A 200 -7.83 -36.72 -4.98
N LYS A 201 -9.06 -36.87 -4.48
CA LYS A 201 -10.22 -36.09 -4.91
C LYS A 201 -10.09 -34.65 -4.41
N LEU A 202 -9.34 -33.80 -5.12
CA LEU A 202 -9.73 -32.39 -5.21
C LEU A 202 -11.09 -32.37 -5.94
N SER A 203 -12.02 -31.52 -5.53
CA SER A 203 -13.30 -31.43 -6.24
C SER A 203 -13.04 -30.91 -7.65
N ASP A 204 -13.82 -31.40 -8.62
CA ASP A 204 -13.65 -31.02 -10.02
C ASP A 204 -13.71 -29.49 -10.18
N GLU A 205 -14.48 -28.81 -9.31
CA GLU A 205 -14.59 -27.35 -9.26
C GLU A 205 -13.28 -26.65 -8.83
N ALA A 206 -12.57 -27.16 -7.82
CA ALA A 206 -11.32 -26.56 -7.34
C ALA A 206 -10.17 -26.78 -8.35
N ILE A 207 -10.19 -27.93 -9.04
CA ILE A 207 -9.25 -28.24 -10.13
C ILE A 207 -9.49 -27.28 -11.30
N GLU A 208 -10.75 -27.10 -11.71
CA GLU A 208 -11.15 -26.22 -12.80
C GLU A 208 -10.86 -24.73 -12.48
N GLU A 209 -11.14 -24.29 -11.27
CA GLU A 209 -10.82 -22.93 -10.81
C GLU A 209 -9.31 -22.64 -10.82
N THR A 210 -8.50 -23.60 -10.39
CA THR A 210 -7.03 -23.47 -10.37
C THR A 210 -6.45 -23.52 -11.79
N LEU A 211 -6.99 -24.40 -12.64
CA LEU A 211 -6.65 -24.52 -14.05
C LEU A 211 -6.86 -23.19 -14.79
N GLU A 212 -8.02 -22.57 -14.61
CA GLU A 212 -8.35 -21.30 -15.28
C GLU A 212 -7.46 -20.14 -14.81
N LYS A 213 -7.20 -20.00 -13.51
CA LYS A 213 -6.32 -18.94 -12.97
C LYS A 213 -4.87 -19.07 -13.46
N VAL A 214 -4.35 -20.30 -13.52
CA VAL A 214 -3.02 -20.59 -14.07
C VAL A 214 -2.99 -20.34 -15.58
N THR A 215 -4.06 -20.68 -16.29
CA THR A 215 -4.19 -20.44 -17.73
C THR A 215 -4.20 -18.93 -18.03
N ASP A 216 -4.95 -18.12 -17.28
CA ASP A 216 -4.96 -16.66 -17.42
C ASP A 216 -3.57 -16.05 -17.18
N LEU A 217 -2.86 -16.50 -16.14
CA LEU A 217 -1.50 -16.03 -15.83
C LEU A 217 -0.47 -16.45 -16.89
N THR A 218 -0.62 -17.64 -17.47
CA THR A 218 0.26 -18.15 -18.54
C THR A 218 -0.01 -17.41 -19.87
N LEU A 219 -1.29 -17.23 -20.21
CA LEU A 219 -1.73 -16.46 -21.38
C LEU A 219 -1.34 -14.98 -21.29
N ALA A 220 -1.22 -14.42 -20.08
CA ALA A 220 -0.76 -13.04 -19.91
C ALA A 220 0.63 -12.81 -20.54
N ARG A 221 1.55 -13.76 -20.39
CA ARG A 221 2.89 -13.68 -21.00
C ARG A 221 2.83 -13.81 -22.51
N GLU A 222 2.11 -14.80 -23.03
CA GLU A 222 1.97 -15.01 -24.48
C GLU A 222 1.30 -13.82 -25.18
N ASN A 223 0.29 -13.23 -24.52
CA ASN A 223 -0.38 -12.02 -25.00
C ASN A 223 0.56 -10.82 -24.97
N GLN A 224 1.38 -10.66 -23.93
CA GLN A 224 2.35 -9.57 -23.84
C GLN A 224 3.39 -9.66 -24.96
N THR A 225 3.99 -10.83 -25.18
CA THR A 225 4.95 -11.04 -26.29
C THR A 225 4.30 -10.80 -27.65
N SER A 226 3.07 -11.30 -27.85
CA SER A 226 2.30 -11.05 -29.09
C SER A 226 1.96 -9.58 -29.29
N PHE A 227 1.76 -8.83 -28.20
CA PHE A 227 1.45 -7.40 -28.25
C PHE A 227 2.71 -6.58 -28.60
N GLU A 228 3.88 -6.95 -28.06
CA GLU A 228 5.17 -6.37 -28.45
C GLU A 228 5.50 -6.63 -29.92
N GLU A 229 5.23 -7.84 -30.42
CA GLU A 229 5.30 -8.17 -31.85
C GLU A 229 4.30 -7.36 -32.69
N TYR A 230 3.09 -7.12 -32.18
CA TYR A 230 2.12 -6.27 -32.87
C TYR A 230 2.59 -4.81 -32.94
N LEU A 231 3.14 -4.26 -31.86
CA LEU A 231 3.65 -2.89 -31.80
C LEU A 231 4.86 -2.68 -32.71
N SER A 232 5.78 -3.66 -32.76
CA SER A 232 6.93 -3.61 -33.68
C SER A 232 6.51 -3.65 -35.15
N ASN A 233 5.46 -4.38 -35.49
CA ASN A 233 4.89 -4.40 -36.85
C ASN A 233 4.00 -3.18 -37.18
N ASN A 234 3.57 -2.41 -36.18
CA ASN A 234 2.70 -1.24 -36.34
C ASN A 234 3.28 0.01 -35.65
N PRO A 235 4.32 0.65 -36.21
CA PRO A 235 5.01 1.77 -35.55
C PRO A 235 4.10 2.96 -35.22
N ASN A 236 3.07 3.20 -36.05
CA ASN A 236 2.11 4.28 -35.86
C ASN A 236 1.16 4.06 -34.67
N ALA A 237 1.00 2.81 -34.23
CA ALA A 237 0.16 2.43 -33.11
C ALA A 237 0.88 2.61 -31.76
N ASN A 238 2.20 2.84 -31.74
CA ASN A 238 2.93 3.00 -30.49
C ASN A 238 2.41 4.24 -29.72
N PRO A 239 1.90 4.07 -28.49
CA PRO A 239 1.42 5.19 -27.68
C PRO A 239 2.56 6.00 -27.03
N GLY A 240 3.81 5.56 -27.13
CA GLY A 240 4.96 6.24 -26.52
C GLY A 240 5.11 5.95 -25.02
N ILE A 241 4.31 5.03 -24.48
CA ILE A 241 4.33 4.57 -23.09
C ILE A 241 4.52 3.05 -23.11
N ASP A 242 5.40 2.56 -22.23
CA ASP A 242 5.56 1.12 -22.01
C ASP A 242 4.33 0.57 -21.28
N LEU A 243 3.61 -0.36 -21.92
CA LEU A 243 2.32 -0.87 -21.48
C LEU A 243 2.38 -2.39 -21.33
N THR A 244 2.17 -2.88 -20.11
CA THR A 244 1.93 -4.30 -19.82
C THR A 244 0.46 -4.52 -19.47
N VAL A 245 -0.19 -5.47 -20.14
CA VAL A 245 -1.62 -5.77 -19.91
C VAL A 245 -1.82 -7.24 -19.51
N THR A 246 -2.52 -7.45 -18.40
CA THR A 246 -2.97 -8.78 -17.97
C THR A 246 -4.46 -8.94 -18.27
N VAL A 247 -4.83 -9.93 -19.07
CA VAL A 247 -6.23 -10.25 -19.38
C VAL A 247 -6.72 -11.34 -18.44
N LEU A 248 -7.88 -11.12 -17.81
CA LEU A 248 -8.49 -12.02 -16.83
C LEU A 248 -9.87 -12.49 -17.32
N THR A 249 -10.21 -13.75 -17.06
CA THR A 249 -11.49 -14.32 -17.44
C THR A 249 -12.59 -13.94 -16.44
N THR A 250 -13.65 -13.27 -16.93
CA THR A 250 -14.77 -12.81 -16.11
C THR A 250 -15.57 -13.98 -15.56
N GLY A 251 -15.82 -14.01 -14.24
CA GLY A 251 -16.56 -15.07 -13.55
C GLY A 251 -15.74 -15.85 -12.52
N PHE A 252 -14.41 -15.84 -12.65
CA PHE A 252 -13.47 -16.56 -11.76
C PHE A 252 -12.66 -15.64 -10.84
N TRP A 253 -12.49 -14.40 -11.25
CA TRP A 253 -11.87 -13.37 -10.43
C TRP A 253 -12.96 -12.59 -9.66
N PRO A 254 -12.64 -12.04 -8.46
CA PRO A 254 -13.59 -11.23 -7.70
C PRO A 254 -14.26 -10.17 -8.57
N SER A 255 -15.54 -9.89 -8.31
CA SER A 255 -16.25 -8.85 -9.05
C SER A 255 -15.67 -7.48 -8.71
N TYR A 256 -14.85 -6.94 -9.60
CA TYR A 256 -14.27 -5.61 -9.48
C TYR A 256 -15.24 -4.58 -10.04
N LYS A 257 -15.54 -3.53 -9.26
CA LYS A 257 -16.31 -2.40 -9.77
C LYS A 257 -15.45 -1.62 -10.76
N SER A 258 -15.91 -1.49 -12.00
CA SER A 258 -15.38 -0.50 -12.93
C SER A 258 -15.96 0.87 -12.59
N PHE A 259 -15.16 1.92 -12.78
CA PHE A 259 -15.59 3.31 -12.68
C PHE A 259 -15.06 4.07 -13.88
N ASP A 260 -15.84 5.03 -14.36
CA ASP A 260 -15.40 5.91 -15.45
C ASP A 260 -14.35 6.89 -14.91
N LEU A 261 -13.12 6.73 -15.37
CA LEU A 261 -12.01 7.63 -15.08
C LEU A 261 -11.76 8.52 -16.29
N ASN A 262 -11.53 9.81 -16.03
CA ASN A 262 -11.01 10.71 -17.05
C ASN A 262 -9.51 10.44 -17.24
N LEU A 263 -9.20 9.56 -18.19
CA LEU A 263 -7.83 9.18 -18.51
C LEU A 263 -7.14 10.26 -19.37
N PRO A 264 -5.85 10.52 -19.18
CA PRO A 264 -5.03 11.30 -20.11
C PRO A 264 -5.08 10.71 -21.53
N ALA A 265 -4.90 11.56 -22.54
CA ALA A 265 -5.01 11.17 -23.94
C ALA A 265 -4.07 10.02 -24.33
N GLU A 266 -2.88 10.00 -23.73
CA GLU A 266 -1.86 8.97 -23.93
C GLU A 266 -2.34 7.59 -23.42
N MET A 267 -2.99 7.56 -22.25
CA MET A 267 -3.53 6.32 -21.68
C MET A 267 -4.77 5.84 -22.44
N VAL A 268 -5.60 6.76 -22.95
CA VAL A 268 -6.72 6.41 -23.84
C VAL A 268 -6.18 5.72 -25.09
N LYS A 269 -5.12 6.27 -25.70
CA LYS A 269 -4.46 5.66 -26.86
C LYS A 269 -3.93 4.26 -26.55
N CYS A 270 -3.29 4.05 -25.39
CA CYS A 270 -2.85 2.72 -24.94
C CYS A 270 -4.00 1.70 -24.90
N VAL A 271 -5.14 2.10 -24.32
CA VAL A 271 -6.34 1.26 -24.18
C VAL A 271 -6.93 0.90 -25.54
N GLU A 272 -6.96 1.84 -26.47
CA GLU A 272 -7.47 1.65 -27.83
C GLU A 272 -6.58 0.71 -28.64
N VAL A 273 -5.26 0.93 -28.62
CA VAL A 273 -4.28 0.11 -29.35
C VAL A 273 -4.32 -1.34 -28.86
N PHE A 274 -4.37 -1.57 -27.55
CA PHE A 274 -4.49 -2.91 -27.01
C PHE A 274 -5.83 -3.56 -27.36
N ARG A 275 -6.92 -2.79 -27.39
CA ARG A 275 -8.24 -3.28 -27.79
C ARG A 275 -8.23 -3.75 -29.25
N GLU A 276 -7.64 -2.98 -30.16
CA GLU A 276 -7.51 -3.35 -31.58
C GLU A 276 -6.70 -4.64 -31.74
N PHE A 277 -5.52 -4.70 -31.09
CA PHE A 277 -4.72 -5.92 -31.04
C PHE A 277 -5.54 -7.12 -30.56
N TYR A 278 -6.24 -7.00 -29.42
CA TYR A 278 -6.96 -8.12 -28.83
C TYR A 278 -8.15 -8.59 -29.68
N GLN A 279 -8.80 -7.68 -30.42
CA GLN A 279 -9.85 -8.00 -31.39
C GLN A 279 -9.32 -8.81 -32.58
N THR A 280 -8.07 -8.61 -33.00
CA THR A 280 -7.46 -9.47 -34.05
C THR A 280 -7.35 -10.92 -33.60
N LYS A 281 -7.13 -11.16 -32.29
CA LYS A 281 -7.02 -12.49 -31.69
C LYS A 281 -8.37 -13.09 -31.32
N THR A 282 -9.33 -12.29 -30.86
CA THR A 282 -10.63 -12.76 -30.37
C THR A 282 -11.79 -11.94 -30.92
N LYS A 283 -12.52 -12.48 -31.91
CA LYS A 283 -13.62 -11.76 -32.58
C LYS A 283 -14.92 -11.66 -31.76
N HIS A 284 -15.07 -12.46 -30.70
CA HIS A 284 -16.31 -12.59 -29.94
C HIS A 284 -16.17 -12.25 -28.44
N ARG A 285 -14.99 -11.80 -27.99
CA ARG A 285 -14.76 -11.45 -26.58
C ARG A 285 -14.76 -9.93 -26.42
N LYS A 286 -15.37 -9.45 -25.33
CA LYS A 286 -15.40 -8.03 -24.97
C LYS A 286 -14.50 -7.81 -23.76
N LEU A 287 -13.53 -6.90 -23.89
CA LEU A 287 -12.67 -6.48 -22.79
C LEU A 287 -13.38 -5.44 -21.91
N THR A 288 -13.20 -5.56 -20.60
CA THR A 288 -13.57 -4.53 -19.61
C THR A 288 -12.33 -4.16 -18.83
N TRP A 289 -11.98 -2.87 -18.80
CA TRP A 289 -10.79 -2.40 -18.10
C TRP A 289 -11.07 -2.17 -16.62
N ILE A 290 -10.24 -2.78 -15.77
CA ILE A 290 -10.31 -2.64 -14.31
C ILE A 290 -9.12 -1.81 -13.83
N TYR A 291 -9.30 -0.48 -13.84
CA TYR A 291 -8.23 0.47 -13.51
C TYR A 291 -7.73 0.34 -12.07
N SER A 292 -8.55 -0.14 -11.14
CA SER A 292 -8.18 -0.34 -9.73
C SER A 292 -7.07 -1.38 -9.50
N LEU A 293 -6.80 -2.23 -10.50
CA LEU A 293 -5.73 -3.23 -10.46
C LEU A 293 -4.48 -2.79 -11.22
N GLY A 294 -4.54 -1.66 -11.94
CA GLY A 294 -3.42 -1.14 -12.70
C GLY A 294 -2.32 -0.59 -11.80
N THR A 295 -1.07 -0.75 -12.23
CA THR A 295 0.10 -0.15 -11.60
C THR A 295 0.91 0.59 -12.63
N TYR A 296 1.36 1.80 -12.31
CA TYR A 296 2.35 2.52 -13.11
C TYR A 296 3.70 2.43 -12.36
N PRO A 297 4.79 1.99 -13.01
CA PRO A 297 6.10 2.11 -12.42
C PRO A 297 6.40 3.60 -12.29
N SER A 298 6.32 4.12 -11.08
CA SER A 298 6.87 5.44 -10.78
C SER A 298 8.36 5.35 -11.07
N SER A 299 8.82 5.95 -12.18
CA SER A 299 10.18 6.47 -12.21
C SER A 299 10.41 7.22 -10.91
N PRO A 300 11.64 7.23 -10.35
CA PRO A 300 11.98 8.07 -9.22
C PRO A 300 11.97 9.54 -9.65
N VAL A 301 10.82 10.05 -10.08
CA VAL A 301 10.50 11.45 -9.94
C VAL A 301 10.33 11.61 -8.44
N ASP A 302 11.13 12.51 -7.86
CA ASP A 302 11.17 12.73 -6.42
C ASP A 302 9.72 12.87 -5.93
N GLU A 303 9.20 11.91 -5.15
CA GLU A 303 7.79 11.90 -4.73
C GLU A 303 7.44 13.22 -4.01
N LYS A 304 8.45 13.88 -3.45
CA LYS A 304 8.37 15.25 -2.92
C LYS A 304 8.01 16.28 -3.97
N GLU A 305 8.62 16.26 -5.15
CA GLU A 305 8.38 17.21 -6.24
C GLU A 305 6.94 17.07 -6.77
N VAL A 306 6.45 15.84 -6.95
CA VAL A 306 5.07 15.58 -7.42
C VAL A 306 4.03 15.98 -6.37
N ILE A 307 4.28 15.68 -5.08
CA ILE A 307 3.38 16.11 -3.99
C ILE A 307 3.41 17.65 -3.85
N GLU A 308 4.59 18.27 -3.96
CA GLU A 308 4.75 19.71 -3.92
C GLU A 308 4.00 20.41 -5.06
N ASP A 309 4.05 19.86 -6.27
CA ASP A 309 3.34 20.36 -7.45
C ASP A 309 1.82 20.20 -7.30
N VAL A 310 1.34 19.04 -6.85
CA VAL A 310 -0.09 18.83 -6.57
C VAL A 310 -0.59 19.79 -5.48
N ASP A 311 0.19 19.99 -4.42
CA ASP A 311 -0.15 20.93 -3.36
C ASP A 311 -0.06 22.39 -3.83
N LYS A 312 0.84 22.70 -4.75
CA LYS A 312 0.94 24.02 -5.40
C LYS A 312 -0.27 24.30 -6.27
N ASP A 313 -0.71 23.35 -7.08
CA ASP A 313 -1.91 23.47 -7.90
C ASP A 313 -3.17 23.60 -7.07
N ARG A 314 -3.27 22.84 -5.98
CA ARG A 314 -4.37 22.99 -5.00
C ARG A 314 -4.38 24.38 -4.37
N ARG A 315 -3.21 24.94 -4.01
CA ARG A 315 -3.12 26.32 -3.49
C ARG A 315 -3.62 27.34 -4.51
N TYR A 316 -3.22 27.22 -5.77
CA TYR A 316 -3.71 28.13 -6.83
C TYR A 316 -5.20 27.97 -7.11
N ALA A 317 -5.73 26.75 -7.09
CA ALA A 317 -7.16 26.49 -7.25
C ALA A 317 -7.98 27.10 -6.11
N ILE A 318 -7.51 27.00 -4.86
CA ILE A 318 -8.14 27.64 -3.69
C ILE A 318 -8.13 29.16 -3.83
N ASP A 319 -7.00 29.76 -4.17
CA ASP A 319 -6.90 31.21 -4.39
C ASP A 319 -7.89 31.68 -5.47
N ALA A 320 -7.88 31.02 -6.62
CA ALA A 320 -8.76 31.36 -7.74
C ALA A 320 -10.25 31.22 -7.37
N SER A 321 -10.59 30.20 -6.57
CA SER A 321 -11.95 29.99 -6.06
C SER A 321 -12.36 31.13 -5.13
N ILE A 322 -11.54 31.45 -4.12
CA ILE A 322 -11.82 32.53 -3.16
C ILE A 322 -11.97 33.88 -3.88
N VAL A 323 -11.03 34.21 -4.77
CA VAL A 323 -11.06 35.48 -5.53
C VAL A 323 -12.29 35.55 -6.42
N ARG A 324 -12.68 34.45 -7.09
CA ARG A 324 -13.88 34.41 -7.94
C ARG A 324 -15.16 34.65 -7.12
N ILE A 325 -15.30 33.98 -5.98
CA ILE A 325 -16.44 34.15 -5.07
C ILE A 325 -16.49 35.60 -4.56
N MET A 326 -15.38 36.11 -4.01
CA MET A 326 -15.30 37.44 -3.42
C MET A 326 -15.48 38.56 -4.45
N LYS A 327 -14.98 38.38 -5.67
CA LYS A 327 -15.22 39.32 -6.78
C LYS A 327 -16.70 39.47 -7.11
N SER A 328 -17.46 38.37 -7.05
CA SER A 328 -18.90 38.34 -7.32
C SER A 328 -19.73 38.88 -6.15
N ARG A 329 -19.39 38.49 -4.91
CA ARG A 329 -20.18 38.82 -3.71
C ARG A 329 -19.84 40.20 -3.13
N LYS A 330 -18.65 40.72 -3.40
CA LYS A 330 -18.05 41.96 -2.88
C LYS A 330 -17.82 41.98 -1.37
N VAL A 331 -18.76 41.44 -0.59
CA VAL A 331 -18.69 41.30 0.86
C VAL A 331 -19.25 39.94 1.23
N LEU A 332 -18.53 39.15 2.04
CA LEU A 332 -18.98 37.81 2.45
C LEU A 332 -18.45 37.41 3.83
N GLY A 333 -19.25 36.67 4.59
CA GLY A 333 -18.85 36.15 5.90
C GLY A 333 -17.95 34.90 5.79
N TYR A 334 -17.06 34.70 6.76
CA TYR A 334 -16.11 33.58 6.80
C TYR A 334 -16.75 32.21 6.57
N GLN A 335 -17.83 31.90 7.29
CA GLN A 335 -18.49 30.59 7.20
C GLN A 335 -19.09 30.35 5.80
N GLN A 336 -19.66 31.39 5.19
CA GLN A 336 -20.24 31.33 3.84
C GLN A 336 -19.14 31.19 2.79
N LEU A 337 -18.06 31.95 2.90
CA LEU A 337 -16.91 31.88 1.99
C LEU A 337 -16.26 30.49 2.00
N VAL A 338 -16.06 29.91 3.18
CA VAL A 338 -15.50 28.56 3.31
C VAL A 338 -16.45 27.53 2.68
N MET A 339 -17.76 27.63 2.94
CA MET A 339 -18.75 26.70 2.40
C MET A 339 -18.82 26.76 0.86
N GLU A 340 -18.94 27.96 0.28
CA GLU A 340 -18.97 28.14 -1.19
C GLU A 340 -17.65 27.66 -1.83
N CYS A 341 -16.51 27.88 -1.17
CA CYS A 341 -15.21 27.40 -1.66
C CYS A 341 -15.10 25.86 -1.63
N VAL A 342 -15.57 25.21 -0.56
CA VAL A 342 -15.60 23.74 -0.45
C VAL A 342 -16.53 23.14 -1.52
N GLU A 343 -17.71 23.73 -1.73
CA GLU A 343 -18.66 23.25 -2.73
C GLU A 343 -18.10 23.37 -4.15
N GLN A 344 -17.50 24.52 -4.50
CA GLN A 344 -16.95 24.75 -5.82
C GLN A 344 -15.76 23.83 -6.13
N LEU A 345 -14.89 23.59 -5.14
CA LEU A 345 -13.71 22.73 -5.29
C LEU A 345 -14.02 21.24 -5.15
N GLY A 346 -15.15 20.87 -4.54
CA GLY A 346 -15.53 19.48 -4.25
C GLY A 346 -15.63 18.58 -5.47
N ARG A 347 -15.77 19.16 -6.68
CA ARG A 347 -15.72 18.43 -7.96
C ARG A 347 -14.30 18.03 -8.39
N MET A 348 -13.27 18.68 -7.86
CA MET A 348 -11.86 18.46 -8.21
C MET A 348 -11.10 17.76 -7.07
N PHE A 349 -11.28 18.22 -5.84
CA PHE A 349 -10.68 17.63 -4.64
C PHE A 349 -11.46 18.05 -3.39
N LYS A 350 -11.21 17.38 -2.25
CA LYS A 350 -11.80 17.76 -0.97
C LYS A 350 -10.84 18.73 -0.24
N PRO A 351 -11.06 20.06 -0.29
CA PRO A 351 -10.15 21.00 0.36
C PRO A 351 -10.25 20.90 1.88
N ASP A 352 -9.11 21.03 2.56
CA ASP A 352 -9.06 21.18 4.01
C ASP A 352 -9.44 22.63 4.39
N VAL A 353 -10.31 22.77 5.39
CA VAL A 353 -10.74 24.06 5.93
C VAL A 353 -9.55 24.86 6.45
N LYS A 354 -8.54 24.21 7.04
CA LYS A 354 -7.32 24.91 7.49
C LYS A 354 -6.54 25.49 6.32
N ALA A 355 -6.47 24.78 5.19
CA ALA A 355 -5.81 25.27 3.99
C ALA A 355 -6.56 26.48 3.41
N ILE A 356 -7.89 26.44 3.32
CA ILE A 356 -8.70 27.58 2.88
C ILE A 356 -8.46 28.79 3.79
N LYS A 357 -8.48 28.60 5.11
CA LYS A 357 -8.22 29.67 6.08
C LYS A 357 -6.85 30.32 5.85
N LYS A 358 -5.79 29.51 5.68
CA LYS A 358 -4.44 30.02 5.38
C LYS A 358 -4.41 30.85 4.10
N ARG A 359 -5.10 30.39 3.04
CA ARG A 359 -5.18 31.13 1.78
C ARG A 359 -5.95 32.43 1.88
N ILE A 360 -6.99 32.51 2.72
CA ILE A 360 -7.69 33.78 3.00
C ILE A 360 -6.72 34.80 3.61
N GLU A 361 -5.92 34.41 4.61
CA GLU A 361 -4.90 35.31 5.19
C GLU A 361 -3.84 35.73 4.15
N ASP A 362 -3.39 34.78 3.31
CA ASP A 362 -2.44 35.08 2.23
C ASP A 362 -3.03 36.04 1.18
N LEU A 363 -4.34 35.99 0.92
CA LEU A 363 -5.01 36.92 0.01
C LEU A 363 -5.26 38.30 0.64
N ILE A 364 -5.40 38.37 1.96
CA ILE A 364 -5.44 39.66 2.69
C ILE A 364 -4.07 40.34 2.64
N THR A 365 -2.99 39.61 2.89
CA THR A 365 -1.62 40.14 2.81
C THR A 365 -1.21 40.57 1.40
N ARG A 366 -1.89 40.07 0.37
CA ARG A 366 -1.71 40.43 -1.04
C ARG A 366 -2.72 41.48 -1.54
N ASP A 367 -3.46 42.12 -0.64
CA ASP A 367 -4.44 43.18 -0.93
C ASP A 367 -5.57 42.76 -1.89
N TYR A 368 -5.92 41.47 -1.97
CA TYR A 368 -7.12 41.02 -2.69
C TYR A 368 -8.37 41.14 -1.82
N LEU A 369 -8.20 41.03 -0.49
CA LEU A 369 -9.26 41.04 0.51
C LEU A 369 -8.89 41.94 1.69
N GLU A 370 -9.87 42.56 2.35
CA GLU A 370 -9.70 43.14 3.68
C GLU A 370 -10.72 42.58 4.66
N ARG A 371 -10.39 42.61 5.95
CA ARG A 371 -11.38 42.42 7.01
C ARG A 371 -12.16 43.70 7.20
N ASP A 372 -13.46 43.55 7.43
CA ASP A 372 -14.27 44.68 7.85
C ASP A 372 -13.79 45.24 9.19
N LYS A 373 -13.86 46.58 9.34
CA LYS A 373 -13.36 47.30 10.51
C LYS A 373 -14.18 47.02 11.77
N ASP A 374 -15.46 46.72 11.61
CA ASP A 374 -16.40 46.53 12.69
C ASP A 374 -16.68 45.04 12.96
N ASN A 375 -16.52 44.18 11.93
CA ASN A 375 -16.73 42.74 12.05
C ASN A 375 -15.59 41.90 11.44
N PRO A 376 -14.70 41.31 12.26
CA PRO A 376 -13.58 40.48 11.80
C PRO A 376 -13.97 39.21 11.03
N ASN A 377 -15.24 38.78 11.11
CA ASN A 377 -15.77 37.62 10.39
C ASN A 377 -16.30 37.97 8.99
N LEU A 378 -16.25 39.25 8.60
CA LEU A 378 -16.69 39.74 7.31
C LEU A 378 -15.48 40.18 6.48
N PHE A 379 -15.43 39.72 5.23
CA PHE A 379 -14.37 40.10 4.29
C PHE A 379 -14.93 40.95 3.16
N LYS A 380 -14.14 41.90 2.68
CA LYS A 380 -14.44 42.74 1.51
C LYS A 380 -13.41 42.48 0.42
N TYR A 381 -13.84 42.54 -0.83
CA TYR A 381 -12.96 42.42 -2.00
C TYR A 381 -12.41 43.78 -2.41
N LEU A 382 -11.09 43.87 -2.64
CA LEU A 382 -10.37 45.13 -2.88
C LEU A 382 -9.98 45.37 -4.34
N ALA A 383 -9.93 44.32 -5.17
CA ALA A 383 -9.38 44.37 -6.53
C ALA A 383 -10.41 44.54 -7.66
#